data_AF-A0A8C8SRX8-F1
#
_entry.id   AF-A0A8C8SRX8-F1
#
_cell.length_a   1.000
_cell.length_b   1.000
_cell.length_c   1.000
_cell.angle_alpha   90.00
_cell.angle_beta   90.00
_cell.angle_gamma   90.00
#
_symmetry.space_group_name_H-M   'P 1'
#
loop_
_entity.id
_entity.type
_entity.pdbx_description
1 polymer ?
#
loop_
_entity_poly.entity_id
_entity_poly.type
_entity_poly.pdbx_seq_one_letter_code
_entity_poly.pdbx_strand_id
1 'polypeptide(L)'
;MAEAAGAKRKREGEKGTAEPPCDADGSFPLAELCVRRVLRESARDKTIFLHGQVNGASEGAKDAIVILEKTPFHEESISDLLKKHTKLQLQMSNDIYSTYHLYPPPQLSEIKTTVVYPATEKHLQKYLRQEVYLIRETREDYKNITLPFIQSQSFSIQWVYNILEKKAEADRIIHENPDPSNGFVLLPDFKWNQKQLDDLYLIAICHRRGIKSLRDLTSEHLPLLKNILQEGKEAILKRFGVAGSQLRIYFHYQPSYFHLHVHFTALGYDAPGCSVEKAHLLAEVIDNLELDPQYYQKRTLTFALRADEALLKKFQEAGKA
;
A
#
# COMPACT_ATOMS: atom_id res chain seq x y z
N MET A 1 -7.17 -24.29 60.58
CA MET A 1 -7.92 -25.56 60.53
C MET A 1 -8.96 -25.44 59.43
N ALA A 2 -9.09 -26.49 58.61
CA ALA A 2 -10.20 -26.83 57.69
C ALA A 2 -10.60 -25.76 56.63
N GLU A 3 -10.28 -25.91 55.34
CA GLU A 3 -10.83 -26.81 54.28
C GLU A 3 -12.01 -26.22 53.47
N ALA A 4 -12.01 -26.56 52.16
CA ALA A 4 -13.04 -26.43 51.12
C ALA A 4 -12.97 -25.17 50.22
N ALA A 5 -13.12 -25.22 48.89
CA ALA A 5 -13.02 -26.29 47.89
C ALA A 5 -12.79 -25.61 46.52
N GLY A 6 -11.69 -25.96 45.84
CA GLY A 6 -11.32 -25.41 44.54
C GLY A 6 -11.97 -26.21 43.40
N ALA A 7 -12.89 -25.59 42.66
CA ALA A 7 -13.47 -26.17 41.46
C ALA A 7 -12.45 -26.16 40.29
N LYS A 8 -12.09 -27.36 39.83
CA LYS A 8 -11.28 -27.61 38.63
C LYS A 8 -12.00 -27.09 37.37
N ARG A 9 -11.35 -26.21 36.60
CA ARG A 9 -11.56 -26.11 35.15
C ARG A 9 -10.28 -26.58 34.45
N LYS A 10 -10.37 -27.73 33.78
CA LYS A 10 -9.37 -28.27 32.86
C LYS A 10 -9.04 -27.18 31.82
N ARG A 11 -7.76 -26.81 31.73
CA ARG A 11 -7.18 -26.29 30.48
C ARG A 11 -6.97 -27.49 29.57
N GLU A 12 -7.82 -27.64 28.57
CA GLU A 12 -7.49 -28.46 27.41
C GLU A 12 -6.47 -27.69 26.58
N GLY A 13 -5.28 -28.27 26.46
CA GLY A 13 -4.25 -27.77 25.56
C GLY A 13 -4.56 -28.23 24.15
N GLU A 14 -4.83 -27.28 23.25
CA GLU A 14 -4.68 -27.51 21.82
C GLU A 14 -3.19 -27.52 21.48
N LYS A 15 -2.59 -28.71 21.57
CA LYS A 15 -1.41 -29.07 20.78
C LYS A 15 -1.90 -29.62 19.45
N GLY A 16 -1.62 -28.93 18.37
CA GLY A 16 -1.98 -29.36 17.02
C GLY A 16 -1.38 -28.50 15.92
N THR A 17 -0.20 -27.91 16.12
CA THR A 17 0.61 -27.41 15.01
C THR A 17 1.28 -28.61 14.36
N ALA A 18 0.67 -29.14 13.29
CA ALA A 18 1.29 -30.16 12.46
C ALA A 18 2.63 -29.64 11.92
N GLU A 19 3.71 -30.36 12.19
CA GLU A 19 5.03 -30.06 11.64
C GLU A 19 4.98 -30.19 10.10
N PRO A 20 5.66 -29.29 9.37
CA PRO A 20 5.71 -29.39 7.92
C PRO A 20 6.41 -30.70 7.52
N PRO A 21 6.07 -31.30 6.36
CA PRO A 21 6.94 -32.29 5.75
C PRO A 21 8.25 -31.57 5.46
N CYS A 22 9.25 -31.90 6.26
CA CYS A 22 10.60 -31.45 6.09
C CYS A 22 11.36 -32.55 5.34
N ASP A 23 12.22 -32.17 4.40
CA ASP A 23 13.29 -33.05 3.97
C ASP A 23 14.17 -33.43 5.18
N ALA A 24 15.10 -34.39 5.00
CA ALA A 24 15.98 -34.88 6.06
C ALA A 24 16.75 -33.78 6.84
N ASP A 25 16.86 -32.58 6.28
CA ASP A 25 17.52 -31.39 6.87
C ASP A 25 16.56 -30.32 7.45
N GLY A 26 15.24 -30.55 7.51
CA GLY A 26 14.29 -29.54 8.02
C GLY A 26 13.79 -28.54 6.96
N SER A 27 14.21 -28.68 5.70
CA SER A 27 13.83 -27.78 4.59
C SER A 27 12.48 -28.14 3.98
N PHE A 28 11.80 -27.13 3.43
CA PHE A 28 10.57 -27.35 2.66
C PHE A 28 10.89 -28.07 1.33
N PRO A 29 10.16 -29.15 0.96
CA PRO A 29 10.45 -29.99 -0.20
C PRO A 29 10.03 -29.28 -1.50
N LEU A 30 10.81 -28.28 -1.91
CA LEU A 30 10.50 -27.42 -3.06
C LEU A 30 10.39 -28.21 -4.38
N ALA A 31 11.16 -29.29 -4.51
CA ALA A 31 11.15 -30.18 -5.68
C ALA A 31 9.85 -30.99 -5.82
N GLU A 32 9.11 -31.19 -4.73
CA GLU A 32 7.85 -31.92 -4.72
C GLU A 32 6.64 -31.01 -4.98
N LEU A 33 6.86 -29.69 -5.12
CA LEU A 33 5.81 -28.72 -5.36
C LEU A 33 5.20 -28.89 -6.76
N CYS A 34 3.95 -29.32 -6.81
CA CYS A 34 3.15 -29.28 -8.03
C CYS A 34 2.52 -27.89 -8.18
N VAL A 35 3.06 -27.05 -9.07
CA VAL A 35 2.49 -25.72 -9.36
C VAL A 35 1.10 -25.87 -9.97
N ARG A 36 0.10 -25.25 -9.35
CA ARG A 36 -1.30 -25.25 -9.82
C ARG A 36 -1.60 -24.02 -10.66
N ARG A 37 -1.18 -22.83 -10.20
CA ARG A 37 -1.39 -21.57 -10.91
C ARG A 37 -0.44 -20.47 -10.44
N VAL A 38 -0.23 -19.49 -11.31
CA VAL A 38 0.35 -18.21 -10.91
C VAL A 38 -0.74 -17.38 -10.24
N LEU A 39 -0.50 -16.96 -9.00
CA LEU A 39 -1.41 -16.07 -8.26
C LEU A 39 -1.21 -14.62 -8.73
N ARG A 40 0.05 -14.17 -8.84
CA ARG A 40 0.41 -12.80 -9.25
C ARG A 40 1.82 -12.80 -9.82
N GLU A 41 2.08 -11.90 -10.76
CA GLU A 41 3.42 -11.55 -11.22
C GLU A 41 3.58 -10.04 -11.33
N SER A 42 4.82 -9.56 -11.19
CA SER A 42 5.20 -8.17 -11.43
C SER A 42 6.46 -8.16 -12.27
N ALA A 43 6.32 -7.83 -13.57
CA ALA A 43 7.46 -7.64 -14.45
C ALA A 43 8.30 -6.42 -14.06
N ARG A 44 7.73 -5.44 -13.36
CA ARG A 44 8.47 -4.29 -12.82
C ARG A 44 9.33 -4.70 -11.63
N ASP A 45 8.70 -5.33 -10.64
CA ASP A 45 9.36 -5.68 -9.37
C ASP A 45 10.16 -6.99 -9.46
N LYS A 46 10.08 -7.70 -10.61
CA LYS A 46 10.76 -8.97 -10.89
C LYS A 46 10.37 -10.07 -9.89
N THR A 47 9.09 -10.13 -9.55
CA THR A 47 8.53 -11.07 -8.57
C THR A 47 7.41 -11.94 -9.18
N ILE A 48 7.28 -13.18 -8.72
CA ILE A 48 6.16 -14.07 -9.03
C ILE A 48 5.66 -14.78 -7.77
N PHE A 49 4.35 -14.98 -7.68
CA PHE A 49 3.64 -15.62 -6.58
C PHE A 49 2.94 -16.85 -7.14
N LEU A 50 3.28 -18.03 -6.65
CA LEU A 50 2.82 -19.31 -7.16
C LEU A 50 1.94 -19.99 -6.11
N HIS A 51 0.81 -20.53 -6.54
CA HIS A 51 0.07 -21.53 -5.78
C HIS A 51 0.50 -22.90 -6.25
N GLY A 52 0.99 -23.73 -5.33
CA GLY A 52 1.28 -25.12 -5.59
C GLY A 52 0.69 -26.03 -4.51
N GLN A 53 0.81 -27.33 -4.73
CA GLN A 53 0.42 -28.35 -3.77
C GLN A 53 1.58 -29.30 -3.54
N VAL A 54 1.77 -29.68 -2.27
CA VAL A 54 2.74 -30.69 -1.86
C VAL A 54 1.96 -31.86 -1.29
N ASN A 55 2.26 -33.07 -1.75
CA ASN A 55 1.66 -34.29 -1.22
C ASN A 55 2.33 -34.62 0.11
N GLY A 56 1.61 -34.46 1.22
CA GLY A 56 2.12 -34.92 2.51
C GLY A 56 2.15 -36.44 2.56
N ALA A 57 3.21 -37.02 3.11
CA ALA A 57 3.40 -38.47 3.23
C ALA A 57 2.28 -39.20 4.01
N SER A 58 1.34 -38.49 4.65
CA SER A 58 0.27 -39.11 5.46
C SER A 58 -1.10 -38.37 5.48
N GLU A 59 -1.22 -37.13 4.97
CA GLU A 59 -2.43 -36.30 5.18
C GLU A 59 -2.99 -35.61 3.91
N GLY A 60 -2.75 -36.18 2.73
CA GLY A 60 -3.26 -35.63 1.47
C GLY A 60 -2.50 -34.38 0.99
N ALA A 61 -2.89 -33.87 -0.18
CA ALA A 61 -2.26 -32.70 -0.79
C ALA A 61 -2.58 -31.44 0.02
N LYS A 62 -1.54 -30.75 0.50
CA LYS A 62 -1.66 -29.47 1.21
C LYS A 62 -1.21 -28.33 0.30
N ASP A 63 -1.93 -27.23 0.34
CA ASP A 63 -1.60 -26.05 -0.46
C ASP A 63 -0.34 -25.35 0.08
N ALA A 64 0.44 -24.78 -0.83
CA ALA A 64 1.60 -23.97 -0.55
C ALA A 64 1.58 -22.73 -1.44
N ILE A 65 2.16 -21.64 -0.93
CA ILE A 65 2.47 -20.46 -1.74
C ILE A 65 3.97 -20.28 -1.78
N VAL A 66 4.52 -20.18 -2.98
CA VAL A 66 5.95 -19.90 -3.20
C VAL A 66 6.09 -18.56 -3.91
N ILE A 67 6.84 -17.66 -3.29
CA ILE A 67 7.11 -16.32 -3.81
C ILE A 67 8.58 -16.27 -4.20
N LEU A 68 8.85 -15.93 -5.46
CA LEU A 68 10.19 -15.79 -6.01
C LEU A 68 10.41 -14.34 -6.41
N GLU A 69 11.47 -13.73 -5.89
CA GLU A 69 11.83 -12.33 -6.10
C GLU A 69 13.31 -12.22 -6.48
N LYS A 70 13.61 -11.48 -7.56
CA LYS A 70 15.01 -11.18 -7.89
C LYS A 70 15.62 -10.28 -6.81
N THR A 71 16.85 -10.57 -6.44
CA THR A 71 17.62 -9.74 -5.51
C THR A 71 18.10 -8.45 -6.20
N PRO A 72 18.17 -7.32 -5.47
CA PRO A 72 18.80 -6.10 -5.96
C PRO A 72 20.29 -6.31 -6.26
N PHE A 73 20.85 -5.47 -7.12
CA PHE A 73 22.30 -5.40 -7.27
C PHE A 73 22.93 -4.71 -6.06
N HIS A 74 24.10 -5.19 -5.64
CA HIS A 74 24.94 -4.54 -4.65
C HIS A 74 26.14 -3.90 -5.36
N GLU A 75 26.41 -2.63 -5.05
CA GLU A 75 27.48 -1.85 -5.70
C GLU A 75 28.85 -2.55 -5.63
N GLU A 76 29.17 -3.11 -4.47
CA GLU A 76 30.42 -3.85 -4.22
C GLU A 76 30.61 -5.05 -5.17
N SER A 77 29.51 -5.67 -5.61
CA SER A 77 29.52 -6.88 -6.44
C SER A 77 29.55 -6.59 -7.95
N ILE A 78 29.32 -5.34 -8.38
CA ILE A 78 29.23 -4.98 -9.81
C ILE A 78 30.55 -5.22 -10.54
N SER A 79 31.67 -4.85 -9.93
CA SER A 79 32.99 -5.06 -10.53
C SER A 79 33.27 -6.54 -10.80
N ASP A 80 32.86 -7.40 -9.88
CA ASP A 80 33.00 -8.84 -10.01
C ASP A 80 32.05 -9.41 -11.06
N LEU A 81 30.79 -8.95 -11.11
CA LEU A 81 29.83 -9.31 -12.14
C LEU A 81 30.38 -9.04 -13.55
N LEU A 82 30.88 -7.82 -13.77
CA LEU A 82 31.36 -7.40 -15.09
C LEU A 82 32.59 -8.21 -15.55
N LYS A 83 33.44 -8.67 -14.63
CA LYS A 83 34.63 -9.45 -14.94
C LYS A 83 34.39 -10.97 -15.03
N LYS A 84 33.48 -11.49 -14.21
CA LYS A 84 33.28 -12.93 -13.99
C LYS A 84 31.95 -13.46 -14.55
N HIS A 85 31.24 -12.66 -15.36
CA HIS A 85 30.03 -13.12 -16.05
C HIS A 85 30.34 -14.34 -16.92
N THR A 86 29.36 -15.24 -17.03
CA THR A 86 29.56 -16.52 -17.75
C THR A 86 29.32 -16.36 -19.25
N LYS A 87 28.44 -15.44 -19.64
CA LYS A 87 28.11 -15.16 -21.03
C LYS A 87 27.55 -13.74 -21.18
N LEU A 88 27.89 -13.07 -22.28
CA LEU A 88 27.29 -11.81 -22.70
C LEU A 88 26.83 -11.97 -24.15
N GLN A 89 25.52 -11.89 -24.38
CA GLN A 89 24.93 -12.11 -25.69
C GLN A 89 24.26 -10.83 -26.18
N LEU A 90 24.73 -10.28 -27.32
CA LEU A 90 24.15 -9.11 -27.94
C LEU A 90 22.70 -9.40 -28.37
N GLN A 91 21.77 -8.53 -27.96
CA GLN A 91 20.37 -8.58 -28.36
C GLN A 91 20.08 -7.58 -29.48
N MET A 92 20.53 -6.34 -29.32
CA MET A 92 20.39 -5.29 -30.32
C MET A 92 21.53 -4.28 -30.19
N SER A 93 21.88 -3.63 -31.31
CA SER A 93 22.87 -2.56 -31.36
C SER A 93 22.39 -1.49 -32.33
N ASN A 94 22.45 -0.23 -31.93
CA ASN A 94 22.18 0.92 -32.77
C ASN A 94 23.06 2.10 -32.34
N ASP A 95 23.97 2.53 -33.22
CA ASP A 95 24.99 3.53 -32.95
C ASP A 95 25.76 3.23 -31.65
N ILE A 96 25.68 4.10 -30.63
CA ILE A 96 26.35 3.93 -29.34
C ILE A 96 25.54 3.11 -28.32
N TYR A 97 24.32 2.69 -28.65
CA TYR A 97 23.43 1.94 -27.75
C TYR A 97 23.41 0.46 -28.10
N SER A 98 23.75 -0.40 -27.15
CA SER A 98 23.63 -1.85 -27.30
C SER A 98 23.03 -2.49 -26.05
N THR A 99 22.12 -3.44 -26.27
CA THR A 99 21.46 -4.20 -25.21
C THR A 99 21.94 -5.64 -25.27
N TYR A 100 22.24 -6.23 -24.11
CA TYR A 100 22.75 -7.59 -23.99
C TYR A 100 21.95 -8.41 -22.99
N HIS A 101 21.92 -9.71 -23.20
CA HIS A 101 21.64 -10.68 -22.14
C HIS A 101 22.96 -11.03 -21.43
N LEU A 102 23.09 -10.59 -20.18
CA LEU A 102 24.22 -10.93 -19.31
C LEU A 102 23.82 -12.12 -18.43
N TYR A 103 24.68 -13.14 -18.39
CA TYR A 103 24.51 -14.33 -17.57
C TYR A 103 25.45 -14.23 -16.35
N PRO A 104 24.92 -13.89 -15.15
CA PRO A 104 25.72 -13.72 -13.95
C PRO A 104 26.35 -15.05 -13.48
N PRO A 105 27.41 -15.00 -12.67
CA PRO A 105 27.87 -16.18 -11.95
C PRO A 105 26.84 -16.63 -10.90
N PRO A 106 26.83 -17.91 -10.46
CA PRO A 106 25.82 -18.45 -9.55
C PRO A 106 25.66 -17.65 -8.24
N GLN A 107 26.76 -17.11 -7.71
CA GLN A 107 26.77 -16.33 -6.47
C GLN A 107 25.98 -15.01 -6.58
N LEU A 108 25.80 -14.49 -7.80
CA LEU A 108 25.05 -13.26 -8.08
C LEU A 108 23.69 -13.55 -8.75
N SER A 109 23.27 -14.83 -8.73
CA SER A 109 22.02 -15.31 -9.33
C SER A 109 20.97 -15.67 -8.27
N GLU A 110 21.18 -15.25 -7.02
CA GLU A 110 20.28 -15.59 -5.91
C GLU A 110 18.86 -15.07 -6.16
N ILE A 111 17.89 -15.93 -5.90
CA ILE A 111 16.47 -15.61 -5.94
C ILE A 111 15.94 -15.75 -4.52
N LYS A 112 15.46 -14.64 -3.96
CA LYS A 112 14.80 -14.66 -2.66
C LYS A 112 13.53 -15.49 -2.78
N THR A 113 13.47 -16.56 -1.99
CA THR A 113 12.37 -17.53 -2.01
C THR A 113 11.64 -17.50 -0.67
N THR A 114 10.35 -17.19 -0.69
CA THR A 114 9.49 -17.24 0.51
C THR A 114 8.43 -18.31 0.34
N VAL A 115 8.27 -19.17 1.34
CA VAL A 115 7.27 -20.26 1.33
C VAL A 115 6.24 -20.02 2.44
N VAL A 116 4.96 -20.13 2.08
CA VAL A 116 3.84 -20.19 3.03
C VAL A 116 3.25 -21.59 2.96
N TYR A 117 3.40 -22.37 4.02
CA TYR A 117 2.91 -23.74 4.09
C TYR A 117 2.53 -24.14 5.53
N PRO A 118 1.38 -24.81 5.74
CA PRO A 118 0.29 -24.99 4.79
C PRO A 118 -0.40 -23.65 4.51
N ALA A 119 -0.64 -23.35 3.24
CA ALA A 119 -1.38 -22.17 2.84
C ALA A 119 -2.88 -22.39 3.05
N THR A 120 -3.57 -21.35 3.52
CA THR A 120 -5.03 -21.36 3.68
C THR A 120 -5.68 -20.57 2.54
N GLU A 121 -6.99 -20.72 2.36
CA GLU A 121 -7.73 -19.94 1.36
C GLU A 121 -7.54 -18.42 1.53
N LYS A 122 -7.43 -17.93 2.78
CA LYS A 122 -7.13 -16.51 3.05
C LYS A 122 -5.77 -16.09 2.49
N HIS A 123 -4.77 -16.96 2.55
CA HIS A 123 -3.47 -16.69 1.94
C HIS A 123 -3.55 -16.67 0.41
N LEU A 124 -4.29 -17.60 -0.20
CA LEU A 124 -4.48 -17.65 -1.65
C LEU A 124 -5.15 -16.38 -2.16
N GLN A 125 -6.26 -15.96 -1.52
CA GLN A 125 -6.97 -14.73 -1.89
C GLN A 125 -6.11 -13.46 -1.70
N LYS A 126 -5.25 -13.42 -0.67
CA LYS A 126 -4.33 -12.30 -0.43
C LYS A 126 -3.34 -12.08 -1.58
N TYR A 127 -2.80 -13.16 -2.14
CA TYR A 127 -1.76 -13.08 -3.18
C TYR A 127 -2.30 -13.20 -4.61
N LEU A 128 -3.57 -13.57 -4.77
CA LEU A 128 -4.24 -13.61 -6.06
C LEU A 128 -4.31 -12.20 -6.67
N ARG A 129 -3.82 -12.06 -7.90
CA ARG A 129 -3.90 -10.83 -8.68
C ARG A 129 -5.36 -10.52 -8.91
N GLN A 130 -5.77 -9.36 -8.44
CA GLN A 130 -7.05 -8.78 -8.80
C GLN A 130 -6.88 -7.97 -10.07
N GLU A 131 -7.78 -8.17 -11.03
CA GLU A 131 -7.89 -7.25 -12.16
C GLU A 131 -8.26 -5.85 -11.65
N VAL A 132 -7.77 -4.83 -12.33
CA VAL A 132 -7.96 -3.44 -11.95
C VAL A 132 -8.66 -2.74 -13.09
N TYR A 133 -9.75 -2.05 -12.76
CA TYR A 133 -10.64 -1.38 -13.67
C TYR A 133 -10.55 0.12 -13.44
N LEU A 134 -10.45 0.89 -14.52
CA LEU A 134 -10.41 2.34 -14.45
C LEU A 134 -11.82 2.91 -14.59
N ILE A 135 -12.29 3.58 -13.55
CA ILE A 135 -13.62 4.19 -13.49
C ILE A 135 -13.51 5.69 -13.71
N ARG A 136 -14.41 6.23 -14.54
CA ARG A 136 -14.57 7.68 -14.75
C ARG A 136 -15.89 8.13 -14.13
N GLU A 137 -15.84 8.54 -12.88
CA GLU A 137 -17.03 8.89 -12.10
C GLU A 137 -17.43 10.35 -12.34
N THR A 138 -18.61 10.56 -12.93
CA THR A 138 -19.23 11.88 -13.07
C THR A 138 -19.82 12.39 -11.74
N ARG A 139 -20.29 13.63 -11.73
CA ARG A 139 -21.03 14.19 -10.59
C ARG A 139 -22.24 13.34 -10.23
N GLU A 140 -22.99 12.90 -11.24
CA GLU A 140 -24.20 12.11 -11.10
C GLU A 140 -23.86 10.71 -10.58
N ASP A 141 -22.79 10.09 -11.09
CA ASP A 141 -22.33 8.80 -10.60
C ASP A 141 -21.91 8.87 -9.13
N TYR A 142 -21.18 9.92 -8.71
CA TYR A 142 -20.85 10.11 -7.30
C TYR A 142 -22.11 10.19 -6.43
N LYS A 143 -23.08 11.02 -6.82
CA LYS A 143 -24.31 11.22 -6.04
C LYS A 143 -25.18 9.98 -5.95
N ASN A 144 -25.26 9.20 -7.03
CA ASN A 144 -26.22 8.10 -7.16
C ASN A 144 -25.63 6.72 -6.82
N ILE A 145 -24.30 6.57 -6.90
CA ILE A 145 -23.60 5.29 -6.74
C ILE A 145 -22.65 5.36 -5.54
N THR A 146 -21.64 6.23 -5.61
CA THR A 146 -20.52 6.23 -4.67
C THR A 146 -20.90 6.78 -3.30
N LEU A 147 -21.59 7.91 -3.21
CA LEU A 147 -22.00 8.51 -1.95
C LEU A 147 -22.96 7.59 -1.16
N PRO A 148 -24.02 7.00 -1.78
CA PRO A 148 -24.84 5.99 -1.11
C PRO A 148 -24.03 4.77 -0.65
N PHE A 149 -23.07 4.32 -1.47
CA PHE A 149 -22.17 3.23 -1.07
C PHE A 149 -21.37 3.61 0.18
N ILE A 150 -20.71 4.77 0.19
CA ILE A 150 -19.93 5.27 1.33
C ILE A 150 -20.79 5.36 2.59
N GLN A 151 -22.02 5.89 2.47
CA GLN A 151 -22.95 6.04 3.60
C GLN A 151 -23.47 4.70 4.12
N SER A 152 -23.61 3.69 3.25
CA SER A 152 -24.02 2.34 3.65
C SER A 152 -22.91 1.57 4.37
N GLN A 153 -21.65 1.96 4.16
CA GLN A 153 -20.50 1.31 4.76
C GLN A 153 -20.21 1.90 6.14
N SER A 154 -20.13 1.05 7.16
CA SER A 154 -19.76 1.46 8.52
C SER A 154 -18.24 1.53 8.67
N PHE A 155 -17.58 2.43 7.94
CA PHE A 155 -16.14 2.64 8.06
C PHE A 155 -15.84 3.34 9.40
N SER A 156 -15.31 2.60 10.37
CA SER A 156 -14.84 3.22 11.61
C SER A 156 -13.57 4.03 11.35
N ILE A 157 -13.68 5.35 11.50
CA ILE A 157 -12.56 6.30 11.51
C ILE A 157 -12.16 6.71 12.93
N GLN A 158 -12.52 5.90 13.94
CA GLN A 158 -12.26 6.23 15.35
C GLN A 158 -10.77 6.45 15.65
N TRP A 159 -9.89 5.73 14.96
CA TRP A 159 -8.44 5.91 15.10
C TRP A 159 -8.00 7.34 14.71
N VAL A 160 -8.64 7.95 13.69
CA VAL A 160 -8.41 9.35 13.29
C VAL A 160 -8.78 10.28 14.44
N TYR A 161 -9.97 10.07 15.02
CA TYR A 161 -10.42 10.88 16.15
C TYR A 161 -9.55 10.70 17.39
N ASN A 162 -9.03 9.50 17.64
CA ASN A 162 -8.11 9.28 18.75
C ASN A 162 -6.83 10.10 18.59
N ILE A 163 -6.31 10.28 17.37
CA ILE A 163 -5.15 11.16 17.10
C ILE A 163 -5.53 12.62 17.32
N LEU A 164 -6.64 13.08 16.71
CA LEU A 164 -7.08 14.47 16.80
C LEU A 164 -7.41 14.89 18.25
N GLU A 165 -7.95 13.97 19.05
CA GLU A 165 -8.29 14.16 20.47
C GLU A 165 -7.14 13.81 21.42
N LYS A 166 -5.94 13.49 20.91
CA LYS A 166 -4.73 13.16 21.69
C LYS A 166 -4.88 11.93 22.59
N LYS A 167 -5.82 11.04 22.27
CA LYS A 167 -6.01 9.75 22.95
C LYS A 167 -5.05 8.66 22.48
N ALA A 168 -4.46 8.82 21.29
CA ALA A 168 -3.45 7.92 20.73
C ALA A 168 -2.46 8.70 19.86
N GLU A 169 -1.21 8.21 19.78
CA GLU A 169 -0.14 8.72 18.91
C GLU A 169 0.18 10.22 19.06
N ALA A 170 -0.20 10.83 20.18
CA ALA A 170 0.03 12.26 20.44
C ALA A 170 1.54 12.61 20.46
N ASP A 171 2.37 11.69 20.93
CA ASP A 171 3.83 11.78 20.97
C ASP A 171 4.49 11.75 19.58
N ARG A 172 3.77 11.25 18.56
CA ARG A 172 4.26 11.14 17.18
C ARG A 172 3.98 12.39 16.35
N ILE A 173 3.24 13.35 16.87
CA ILE A 173 2.85 14.57 16.15
C ILE A 173 4.07 15.47 15.98
N ILE A 174 4.34 15.84 14.73
CA ILE A 174 5.48 16.68 14.34
C ILE A 174 5.08 18.15 14.27
N HIS A 175 3.85 18.42 13.83
CA HIS A 175 3.27 19.75 13.78
C HIS A 175 1.77 19.67 14.00
N GLU A 176 1.21 20.71 14.62
CA GLU A 176 -0.21 20.87 14.78
C GLU A 176 -0.60 22.34 14.67
N ASN A 177 -1.56 22.60 13.80
CA ASN A 177 -2.36 23.81 13.83
C ASN A 177 -3.68 23.47 14.54
N PRO A 178 -3.94 23.98 15.75
CA PRO A 178 -5.07 23.55 16.57
C PRO A 178 -6.41 24.19 16.17
N ASP A 179 -6.46 25.03 15.12
CA ASP A 179 -7.71 25.64 14.68
C ASP A 179 -8.75 24.56 14.30
N PRO A 180 -9.97 24.59 14.86
CA PRO A 180 -10.95 23.52 14.64
C PRO A 180 -11.50 23.45 13.21
N SER A 181 -11.35 24.52 12.42
CA SER A 181 -11.88 24.62 11.05
C SER A 181 -10.80 24.52 9.98
N ASN A 182 -9.66 25.16 10.21
CA ASN A 182 -8.55 25.36 9.27
C ASN A 182 -7.23 24.74 9.76
N GLY A 183 -7.27 24.05 10.89
CA GLY A 183 -6.13 23.37 11.48
C GLY A 183 -6.05 21.89 11.12
N PHE A 184 -4.90 21.30 11.43
CA PHE A 184 -4.57 19.91 11.14
C PHE A 184 -3.44 19.41 12.06
N VAL A 185 -3.31 18.08 12.15
CA VAL A 185 -2.14 17.41 12.73
C VAL A 185 -1.29 16.79 11.63
N LEU A 186 0.03 16.90 11.73
CA LEU A 186 1.00 16.26 10.85
C LEU A 186 1.79 15.22 11.65
N LEU A 187 1.82 13.98 11.16
CA LEU A 187 2.51 12.87 11.82
C LEU A 187 3.06 11.85 10.80
N PRO A 188 4.07 11.04 11.17
CA PRO A 188 4.56 9.95 10.32
C PRO A 188 3.46 8.94 10.01
N ASP A 189 3.36 8.52 8.74
CA ASP A 189 2.49 7.40 8.36
C ASP A 189 2.99 6.10 9.02
N PHE A 190 2.08 5.19 9.33
CA PHE A 190 2.43 3.91 9.97
C PHE A 190 3.35 3.03 9.10
N LYS A 191 3.40 3.27 7.78
CA LYS A 191 4.27 2.55 6.84
C LYS A 191 5.73 2.98 6.94
N TRP A 192 6.02 4.16 7.48
CA TRP A 192 7.38 4.68 7.54
C TRP A 192 8.02 4.39 8.90
N ASN A 193 9.16 3.70 8.87
CA ASN A 193 9.90 3.31 10.06
C ASN A 193 10.83 4.42 10.60
N GLN A 194 10.92 5.56 9.91
CA GLN A 194 11.73 6.73 10.27
C GLN A 194 13.25 6.49 10.35
N LYS A 195 13.76 5.43 9.71
CA LYS A 195 15.21 5.14 9.70
C LYS A 195 15.97 5.89 8.61
N GLN A 196 15.32 6.20 7.50
CA GLN A 196 15.88 6.93 6.37
C GLN A 196 14.86 7.91 5.80
N LEU A 197 15.35 8.87 4.99
CA LEU A 197 14.52 9.90 4.38
C LEU A 197 14.08 9.55 2.95
N ASP A 198 14.72 8.55 2.34
CA ASP A 198 14.41 8.08 0.97
C ASP A 198 12.98 7.59 0.82
N ASP A 199 12.37 7.08 1.90
CA ASP A 199 10.98 6.64 1.99
C ASP A 199 10.15 7.51 2.96
N LEU A 200 10.57 8.75 3.20
CA LEU A 200 9.85 9.69 4.07
C LEU A 200 8.36 9.72 3.69
N TYR A 201 7.50 9.50 4.68
CA TYR A 201 6.06 9.46 4.53
C TYR A 201 5.38 10.03 5.78
N LEU A 202 4.72 11.18 5.63
CA LEU A 202 3.84 11.77 6.62
C LEU A 202 2.41 11.88 6.10
N ILE A 203 1.47 12.01 7.03
CA ILE A 203 0.07 12.34 6.76
C ILE A 203 -0.33 13.59 7.54
N ALA A 204 -1.04 14.49 6.88
CA ALA A 204 -1.75 15.60 7.52
C ALA A 204 -3.24 15.25 7.62
N ILE A 205 -3.83 15.36 8.81
CA ILE A 205 -5.24 15.06 9.08
C ILE A 205 -5.90 16.35 9.58
N CYS A 206 -6.94 16.83 8.89
CA CYS A 206 -7.61 18.07 9.31
C CYS A 206 -8.42 17.87 10.60
N HIS A 207 -8.51 18.90 11.45
CA HIS A 207 -9.38 18.86 12.64
C HIS A 207 -10.86 18.88 12.28
N ARG A 208 -11.21 19.65 11.23
CA ARG A 208 -12.59 19.79 10.76
C ARG A 208 -13.16 18.42 10.37
N ARG A 209 -14.28 18.06 10.99
CA ARG A 209 -14.99 16.80 10.71
C ARG A 209 -15.93 16.94 9.52
N GLY A 210 -16.28 15.80 8.92
CA GLY A 210 -17.32 15.71 7.89
C GLY A 210 -16.86 15.89 6.44
N ILE A 211 -15.59 16.27 6.21
CA ILE A 211 -14.99 16.31 4.88
C ILE A 211 -14.48 14.91 4.53
N LYS A 212 -15.18 14.19 3.64
CA LYS A 212 -14.91 12.78 3.37
C LYS A 212 -13.79 12.57 2.35
N SER A 213 -13.73 13.40 1.32
CA SER A 213 -12.81 13.27 0.19
C SER A 213 -12.75 14.57 -0.62
N LEU A 214 -12.06 14.56 -1.76
CA LEU A 214 -12.04 15.67 -2.72
C LEU A 214 -13.44 16.16 -3.10
N ARG A 215 -14.46 15.29 -3.15
CA ARG A 215 -15.83 15.66 -3.53
C ARG A 215 -16.50 16.65 -2.57
N ASP A 216 -16.04 16.71 -1.33
CA ASP A 216 -16.56 17.64 -0.31
C ASP A 216 -15.81 18.98 -0.31
N LEU A 217 -14.69 19.11 -1.05
CA LEU A 217 -13.89 20.34 -1.08
C LEU A 217 -14.56 21.45 -1.90
N THR A 218 -14.52 22.66 -1.36
CA THR A 218 -15.04 23.91 -1.94
C THR A 218 -14.07 25.05 -1.63
N SER A 219 -14.29 26.24 -2.19
CA SER A 219 -13.48 27.42 -1.86
C SER A 219 -13.44 27.77 -0.36
N GLU A 220 -14.45 27.37 0.42
CA GLU A 220 -14.48 27.53 1.88
C GLU A 220 -13.28 26.84 2.57
N HIS A 221 -12.75 25.78 1.96
CA HIS A 221 -11.67 24.97 2.50
C HIS A 221 -10.29 25.49 2.09
N LEU A 222 -10.18 26.52 1.24
CA LEU A 222 -8.89 27.05 0.79
C LEU A 222 -7.95 27.45 1.95
N PRO A 223 -8.40 28.08 3.06
CA PRO A 223 -7.51 28.37 4.19
C PRO A 223 -6.91 27.10 4.81
N LEU A 224 -7.72 26.07 5.07
CA LEU A 224 -7.26 24.77 5.53
C LEU A 224 -6.21 24.16 4.59
N LEU A 225 -6.49 24.14 3.29
CA LEU A 225 -5.61 23.53 2.29
C LEU A 225 -4.26 24.26 2.18
N LYS A 226 -4.28 25.59 2.23
CA LYS A 226 -3.07 26.42 2.21
C LYS A 226 -2.26 26.26 3.50
N ASN A 227 -2.91 26.18 4.66
CA ASN A 227 -2.24 25.90 5.93
C ASN A 227 -1.54 24.53 5.90
N ILE A 228 -2.23 23.48 5.44
CA ILE A 228 -1.63 22.14 5.28
C ILE A 228 -0.39 22.22 4.38
N LEU A 229 -0.50 22.87 3.21
CA LEU A 229 0.61 22.96 2.26
C LEU A 229 1.81 23.72 2.84
N GLN A 230 1.58 24.91 3.38
CA GLN A 230 2.65 25.81 3.81
C GLN A 230 3.27 25.34 5.13
N GLU A 231 2.47 25.19 6.17
CA GLU A 231 2.95 24.80 7.49
C GLU A 231 3.50 23.37 7.47
N GLY A 232 2.91 22.47 6.66
CA GLY A 232 3.43 21.11 6.48
C GLY A 232 4.84 21.09 5.88
N LYS A 233 5.10 21.89 4.84
CA LYS A 233 6.44 22.03 4.24
C LYS A 233 7.44 22.63 5.22
N GLU A 234 7.04 23.66 5.97
CA GLU A 234 7.89 24.31 6.98
C GLU A 234 8.25 23.35 8.12
N ALA A 235 7.27 22.59 8.63
CA ALA A 235 7.48 21.59 9.66
C ALA A 235 8.44 20.48 9.21
N ILE A 236 8.26 19.97 7.98
CA ILE A 236 9.13 18.93 7.41
C ILE A 236 10.56 19.46 7.19
N LEU A 237 10.71 20.67 6.66
CA LEU A 237 12.01 21.31 6.51
C LEU A 237 12.70 21.48 7.86
N LYS A 238 11.99 21.99 8.87
CA LYS A 238 12.54 22.20 10.22
C LYS A 238 12.94 20.89 10.90
N ARG A 239 12.14 19.83 10.74
CA ARG A 239 12.34 18.56 11.44
C ARG A 239 13.36 17.64 10.77
N PHE A 240 13.37 17.60 9.43
CA PHE A 240 14.13 16.62 8.65
C PHE A 240 15.11 17.23 7.66
N GLY A 241 15.13 18.56 7.49
CA GLY A 241 15.99 19.23 6.51
C GLY A 241 15.57 19.00 5.04
N VAL A 242 14.40 18.42 4.80
CA VAL A 242 13.90 18.13 3.44
C VAL A 242 13.16 19.33 2.90
N ALA A 243 13.63 19.88 1.78
CA ALA A 243 13.00 21.03 1.15
C ALA A 243 11.64 20.66 0.56
N GLY A 244 10.71 21.62 0.57
CA GLY A 244 9.38 21.40 0.01
C GLY A 244 9.34 21.07 -1.49
N SER A 245 10.40 21.38 -2.25
CA SER A 245 10.58 20.97 -3.65
C SER A 245 10.98 19.50 -3.82
N GLN A 246 11.42 18.85 -2.74
CA GLN A 246 11.76 17.42 -2.69
C GLN A 246 10.59 16.58 -2.16
N LEU A 247 9.38 17.16 -2.05
CA LEU A 247 8.19 16.48 -1.55
C LEU A 247 7.13 16.35 -2.65
N ARG A 248 6.48 15.20 -2.71
CA ARG A 248 5.20 15.00 -3.38
C ARG A 248 4.09 15.12 -2.34
N ILE A 249 3.20 16.10 -2.52
CA ILE A 249 2.14 16.43 -1.54
C ILE A 249 0.78 16.29 -2.21
N TYR A 250 -0.05 15.34 -1.77
CA TYR A 250 -1.21 14.90 -2.56
C TYR A 250 -2.32 14.26 -1.73
N PHE A 251 -3.53 14.20 -2.31
CA PHE A 251 -4.66 13.43 -1.82
C PHE A 251 -4.78 12.11 -2.58
N HIS A 252 -5.46 11.14 -1.97
CA HIS A 252 -5.98 9.99 -2.71
C HIS A 252 -7.45 10.19 -3.10
N TYR A 253 -7.82 9.73 -4.30
CA TYR A 253 -9.19 9.49 -4.72
C TYR A 253 -9.32 8.12 -5.42
N GLN A 254 -10.10 7.17 -4.93
CA GLN A 254 -10.79 7.16 -3.63
C GLN A 254 -9.79 7.08 -2.46
N PRO A 255 -10.08 7.71 -1.31
CA PRO A 255 -9.24 7.60 -0.12
C PRO A 255 -9.43 6.24 0.56
N SER A 256 -8.45 5.81 1.36
CA SER A 256 -8.56 4.58 2.16
C SER A 256 -9.49 4.70 3.37
N TYR A 257 -9.80 5.93 3.78
CA TYR A 257 -10.77 6.26 4.83
C TYR A 257 -11.37 7.64 4.56
N PHE A 258 -12.64 7.84 4.93
CA PHE A 258 -13.42 9.02 4.56
C PHE A 258 -13.36 10.13 5.62
N HIS A 259 -12.14 10.60 5.90
CA HIS A 259 -11.83 11.84 6.61
C HIS A 259 -10.65 12.47 5.89
N LEU A 260 -10.77 13.74 5.48
CA LEU A 260 -9.79 14.39 4.62
C LEU A 260 -8.38 14.32 5.21
N HIS A 261 -7.44 13.83 4.42
CA HIS A 261 -6.03 13.72 4.76
C HIS A 261 -5.16 13.96 3.53
N VAL A 262 -3.96 14.49 3.76
CA VAL A 262 -2.95 14.77 2.73
C VAL A 262 -1.71 13.94 3.00
N HIS A 263 -1.18 13.30 1.97
CA HIS A 263 0.07 12.57 2.01
C HIS A 263 1.23 13.51 1.68
N PHE A 264 2.31 13.42 2.45
CA PHE A 264 3.60 14.06 2.18
C PHE A 264 4.63 12.96 2.04
N THR A 265 5.17 12.77 0.83
CA THR A 265 6.18 11.75 0.58
C THR A 265 7.44 12.36 -0.01
N ALA A 266 8.61 11.76 0.23
CA ALA A 266 9.80 12.09 -0.55
C ALA A 266 9.49 11.96 -2.06
N LEU A 267 9.99 12.88 -2.87
CA LEU A 267 9.72 12.89 -4.31
C LEU A 267 10.35 11.68 -5.01
N GLY A 268 11.52 11.24 -4.56
CA GLY A 268 12.20 10.04 -5.05
C GLY A 268 11.57 8.72 -4.59
N TYR A 269 10.59 8.76 -3.67
CA TYR A 269 9.89 7.57 -3.21
C TYR A 269 8.69 7.26 -4.10
N ASP A 270 8.66 6.06 -4.69
CA ASP A 270 7.48 5.51 -5.37
C ASP A 270 6.46 4.98 -4.37
N ALA A 271 5.90 5.88 -3.56
CA ALA A 271 4.95 5.57 -2.50
C ALA A 271 3.69 4.88 -3.05
N PRO A 272 3.14 3.86 -2.36
CA PRO A 272 1.88 3.24 -2.78
C PRO A 272 0.75 4.27 -2.89
N GLY A 273 0.16 4.39 -4.09
CA GLY A 273 -0.93 5.31 -4.38
C GLY A 273 -0.52 6.70 -4.90
N CYS A 274 0.78 6.92 -5.20
CA CYS A 274 1.24 8.18 -5.80
C CYS A 274 0.99 8.29 -7.32
N SER A 275 0.41 7.27 -7.95
CA SER A 275 0.12 7.23 -9.38
C SER A 275 -1.03 8.17 -9.77
N VAL A 276 -1.07 8.60 -11.03
CA VAL A 276 -2.04 9.59 -11.55
C VAL A 276 -3.51 9.15 -11.45
N GLU A 277 -3.77 7.85 -11.47
CA GLU A 277 -5.11 7.27 -11.30
C GLU A 277 -5.61 7.28 -9.84
N LYS A 278 -4.86 7.90 -8.92
CA LYS A 278 -5.25 8.00 -7.50
C LYS A 278 -4.80 9.29 -6.83
N ALA A 279 -3.59 9.76 -7.13
CA ALA A 279 -2.99 10.93 -6.51
C ALA A 279 -3.45 12.23 -7.16
N HIS A 280 -3.84 13.20 -6.33
CA HIS A 280 -4.15 14.56 -6.76
C HIS A 280 -3.28 15.54 -5.96
N LEU A 281 -2.39 16.27 -6.64
CA LEU A 281 -1.46 17.19 -5.99
C LEU A 281 -2.22 18.28 -5.22
N LEU A 282 -1.83 18.53 -3.97
CA LEU A 282 -2.49 19.54 -3.11
C LEU A 282 -2.42 20.94 -3.73
N ALA A 283 -1.30 21.31 -4.33
CA ALA A 283 -1.16 22.59 -5.02
C ALA A 283 -2.17 22.73 -6.16
N GLU A 284 -2.30 21.72 -7.02
CA GLU A 284 -3.29 21.75 -8.11
C GLU A 284 -4.73 21.72 -7.59
N VAL A 285 -4.99 21.06 -6.47
CA VAL A 285 -6.31 21.08 -5.82
C VAL A 285 -6.68 22.49 -5.34
N ILE A 286 -5.72 23.23 -4.80
CA ILE A 286 -5.89 24.64 -4.42
C ILE A 286 -6.18 25.47 -5.67
N ASP A 287 -5.33 25.37 -6.70
CA ASP A 287 -5.49 26.13 -7.95
C ASP A 287 -6.86 25.87 -8.60
N ASN A 288 -7.29 24.60 -8.65
CA ASN A 288 -8.59 24.22 -9.19
C ASN A 288 -9.77 24.87 -8.44
N LEU A 289 -9.69 24.98 -7.11
CA LEU A 289 -10.73 25.60 -6.28
C LEU A 289 -10.71 27.13 -6.35
N GLU A 290 -9.55 27.73 -6.59
CA GLU A 290 -9.42 29.16 -6.88
C GLU A 290 -10.02 29.51 -8.25
N LEU A 291 -9.91 28.62 -9.24
CA LEU A 291 -10.51 28.77 -10.56
C LEU A 291 -12.02 28.53 -10.57
N ASP A 292 -12.50 27.46 -9.91
CA ASP A 292 -13.93 27.17 -9.76
C ASP A 292 -14.23 26.74 -8.30
N PRO A 293 -14.97 27.54 -7.52
CA PRO A 293 -15.32 27.23 -6.13
C PRO A 293 -16.00 25.87 -5.90
N GLN A 294 -16.57 25.27 -6.96
CA GLN A 294 -17.27 23.99 -6.94
C GLN A 294 -16.65 22.95 -7.90
N TYR A 295 -15.37 23.10 -8.22
CA TYR A 295 -14.67 22.28 -9.22
C TYR A 295 -14.87 20.77 -9.00
N TYR A 296 -14.63 20.30 -7.78
CA TYR A 296 -14.67 18.88 -7.43
C TYR A 296 -16.09 18.31 -7.35
N GLN A 297 -17.12 19.14 -7.21
CA GLN A 297 -18.51 18.69 -7.33
C GLN A 297 -18.94 18.52 -8.78
N LYS A 298 -18.25 19.12 -9.75
CA LYS A 298 -18.67 19.13 -11.17
C LYS A 298 -17.83 18.20 -12.04
N ARG A 299 -16.50 18.19 -11.85
CA ARG A 299 -15.59 17.45 -12.72
C ARG A 299 -15.80 15.94 -12.59
N THR A 300 -15.58 15.22 -13.69
CA THR A 300 -15.36 13.77 -13.64
C THR A 300 -14.02 13.47 -12.97
N LEU A 301 -14.01 12.55 -12.01
CA LEU A 301 -12.80 12.05 -11.37
C LEU A 301 -12.54 10.61 -11.83
N THR A 302 -11.30 10.32 -12.18
CA THR A 302 -10.88 9.01 -12.65
C THR A 302 -10.15 8.29 -11.52
N PHE A 303 -10.52 7.04 -11.24
CA PHE A 303 -9.81 6.22 -10.25
C PHE A 303 -9.85 4.74 -10.59
N ALA A 304 -8.91 3.99 -10.01
CA ALA A 304 -8.83 2.55 -10.16
C ALA A 304 -9.62 1.81 -9.06
N LEU A 305 -10.33 0.74 -9.43
CA LEU A 305 -10.93 -0.22 -8.51
C LEU A 305 -10.51 -1.64 -8.86
N ARG A 306 -10.30 -2.48 -7.85
CA ARG A 306 -10.03 -3.90 -8.05
C ARG A 306 -11.32 -4.69 -8.25
N ALA A 307 -11.21 -5.83 -8.93
CA ALA A 307 -12.32 -6.75 -9.22
C ALA A 307 -13.09 -7.20 -7.97
N ASP A 308 -12.41 -7.32 -6.82
CA ASP A 308 -12.97 -7.73 -5.54
C ASP A 308 -13.62 -6.60 -4.74
N GLU A 309 -13.51 -5.35 -5.19
CA GLU A 309 -14.06 -4.21 -4.47
C GLU A 309 -15.56 -4.06 -4.70
N ALA A 310 -16.32 -3.99 -3.61
CA ALA A 310 -17.79 -3.87 -3.66
C ALA A 310 -18.27 -2.61 -4.39
N LEU A 311 -17.48 -1.53 -4.40
CA LEU A 311 -17.81 -0.32 -5.15
C LEU A 311 -17.80 -0.57 -6.66
N LEU A 312 -16.88 -1.40 -7.18
CA LEU A 312 -16.83 -1.72 -8.61
C LEU A 312 -18.11 -2.41 -9.04
N LYS A 313 -18.60 -3.35 -8.23
CA LYS A 313 -19.89 -4.02 -8.46
C LYS A 313 -21.04 -3.01 -8.57
N LYS A 314 -21.04 -1.94 -7.77
CA LYS A 314 -22.05 -0.88 -7.86
C LYS A 314 -21.99 -0.08 -9.16
N PHE A 315 -20.78 0.16 -9.69
CA PHE A 315 -20.64 0.76 -11.02
C PHE A 315 -21.09 -0.21 -12.14
N GLN A 316 -20.78 -1.50 -12.04
CA GLN A 316 -21.22 -2.52 -13.00
C GLN A 316 -22.76 -2.67 -13.00
N GLU A 317 -23.38 -2.74 -11.83
CA GLU A 317 -24.85 -2.77 -11.65
C GLU A 317 -25.53 -1.54 -12.31
N ALA A 318 -24.84 -0.40 -12.34
CA ALA A 318 -25.31 0.83 -12.98
C ALA A 318 -24.96 0.95 -14.47
N GLY A 319 -24.28 -0.05 -15.07
CA GLY A 319 -23.83 -0.01 -16.47
C GLY A 319 -22.72 1.01 -16.74
N LYS A 320 -21.87 1.29 -15.74
CA LYS A 320 -20.82 2.31 -15.75
C LYS A 320 -19.39 1.75 -15.66
N ALA A 321 -19.24 0.43 -15.66
CA ALA A 321 -17.97 -0.29 -15.60
C ALA A 321 -18.01 -1.57 -16.40
#